data_AF-A0A242MTW6-F1
#
_entry.id   AF-A0A242MTW6-F1
#
_cell.length_a   1.000
_cell.length_b   1.000
_cell.length_c   1.000
_cell.angle_alpha   90.00
_cell.angle_beta   90.00
_cell.angle_gamma   90.00
#
_symmetry.space_group_name_H-M   'P 1'
#
loop_
_entity.id
_entity.type
_entity.pdbx_description
1 polymer ?
#
loop_
_entity_poly.entity_id
_entity_poly.type
_entity_poly.pdbx_seq_one_letter_code
_entity_poly.pdbx_strand_id
1 'polypeptide(L)'
;MTLYRENESARKASLGHTDEPYIFVTGVQSVMSQLVQIRADLARGTGGGVHVATHAYHCDSVEGMDRLLSDVRARRISEISVSESQWGVRRLVINYFGA
;
A
#
# COMPACT_ATOMS: atom_id res chain seq x y z
N MET A 1 -13.83 38.54 -30.04
CA MET A 1 -12.44 38.06 -30.22
C MET A 1 -12.13 37.06 -29.12
N THR A 2 -12.02 35.82 -29.53
CA THR A 2 -11.84 34.58 -28.76
C THR A 2 -10.42 34.46 -28.20
N LEU A 3 -10.27 34.52 -26.87
CA LEU A 3 -9.10 34.00 -26.15
C LEU A 3 -9.56 33.32 -24.83
N TYR A 4 -10.66 32.57 -24.89
CA TYR A 4 -11.11 31.64 -23.86
C TYR A 4 -10.93 30.22 -24.39
N ARG A 5 -9.71 29.66 -24.40
CA ARG A 5 -9.57 28.19 -24.50
C ARG A 5 -8.18 27.61 -24.26
N GLU A 6 -7.11 28.34 -24.49
CA GLU A 6 -5.77 27.71 -24.56
C GLU A 6 -5.07 27.55 -23.20
N ASN A 7 -5.51 28.24 -22.14
CA ASN A 7 -4.86 28.14 -20.82
C ASN A 7 -5.48 27.10 -19.86
N GLU A 8 -6.64 26.53 -20.18
CA GLU A 8 -7.30 25.55 -19.30
C GLU A 8 -6.82 24.12 -19.56
N SER A 9 -6.44 23.80 -20.80
CA SER A 9 -5.87 22.50 -21.16
C SER A 9 -4.44 22.31 -20.64
N ALA A 10 -3.66 23.40 -20.52
CA ALA A 10 -2.28 23.35 -20.01
C ALA A 10 -2.20 23.24 -18.47
N ARG A 11 -3.19 23.77 -17.74
CA ARG A 11 -3.28 23.61 -16.28
C ARG A 11 -3.89 22.27 -15.86
N LYS A 12 -4.70 21.63 -16.71
CA LYS A 12 -5.19 20.27 -16.45
C LYS A 12 -4.18 19.16 -16.76
N ALA A 13 -3.13 19.44 -17.52
CA ALA A 13 -2.10 18.47 -17.88
C ALA A 13 -0.88 18.44 -16.94
N SER A 14 -0.83 19.33 -15.93
CA SER A 14 0.36 19.53 -15.09
C SER A 14 0.12 19.39 -13.58
N LEU A 15 -1.11 19.07 -13.16
CA LEU A 15 -1.34 18.51 -11.81
C LEU A 15 -0.98 17.03 -11.89
N GLY A 16 0.32 16.79 -11.73
CA GLY A 16 0.91 15.47 -11.64
C GLY A 16 0.06 14.56 -10.77
N HIS A 17 -0.29 13.43 -11.38
CA HIS A 17 -0.86 12.21 -10.84
C HIS A 17 0.01 11.67 -9.68
N THR A 18 0.04 12.39 -8.56
CA THR A 18 0.93 12.17 -7.43
C THR A 18 0.15 12.47 -6.16
N ASP A 19 0.15 11.51 -5.24
CA ASP A 19 -0.29 11.59 -3.83
C ASP A 19 -1.69 11.14 -3.41
N GLU A 20 -2.52 10.53 -4.29
CA GLU A 20 -3.60 9.67 -3.76
C GLU A 20 -3.17 8.20 -3.79
N PRO A 21 -2.98 7.56 -2.62
CA PRO A 21 -2.62 6.15 -2.57
C PRO A 21 -3.77 5.33 -3.15
N TYR A 22 -3.48 4.51 -4.15
CA TYR A 22 -4.45 3.57 -4.70
C TYR A 22 -5.01 2.69 -3.58
N ILE A 23 -6.33 2.74 -3.38
CA ILE A 23 -7.03 1.97 -2.34
C ILE A 23 -7.49 0.63 -2.94
N PHE A 24 -6.98 -0.47 -2.41
CA PHE A 24 -7.43 -1.82 -2.75
C PHE A 24 -8.19 -2.42 -1.59
N VAL A 25 -9.46 -2.77 -1.81
CA VAL A 25 -10.24 -3.55 -0.86
C VAL A 25 -10.04 -5.03 -1.20
N THR A 26 -9.53 -5.82 -0.25
CA THR A 26 -9.22 -7.23 -0.51
C THR A 26 -9.50 -8.11 0.70
N GLY A 27 -9.81 -9.38 0.46
CA GLY A 27 -10.08 -10.34 1.52
C GLY A 27 -8.84 -10.67 2.35
N VAL A 28 -9.05 -11.05 3.61
CA VAL A 28 -7.96 -11.34 4.56
C VAL A 28 -6.94 -12.37 4.06
N GLN A 29 -7.35 -13.40 3.32
CA GLN A 29 -6.45 -14.45 2.83
C GLN A 29 -5.48 -13.93 1.75
N SER A 30 -5.96 -13.04 0.87
CA SER A 30 -5.15 -12.38 -0.14
C SER A 30 -4.07 -11.50 0.51
N VAL A 31 -4.47 -10.71 1.52
CA VAL A 31 -3.54 -9.87 2.29
C VAL A 31 -2.49 -10.72 2.99
N MET A 32 -2.92 -11.78 3.68
CA MET A 32 -2.02 -12.69 4.38
C MET A 32 -0.99 -13.33 3.43
N SER A 33 -1.43 -13.78 2.25
CA SER A 33 -0.52 -14.34 1.25
C SER A 33 0.54 -13.34 0.79
N GLN A 34 0.14 -12.09 0.52
CA GLN A 34 1.07 -11.03 0.12
C GLN A 34 2.06 -10.69 1.24
N LEU A 35 1.58 -10.55 2.48
CA LEU A 35 2.45 -10.24 3.62
C LEU A 35 3.46 -11.36 3.92
N VAL A 36 3.07 -12.63 3.78
CA VAL A 36 3.99 -13.77 3.93
C VAL A 36 5.07 -13.75 2.87
N GLN A 37 4.73 -13.39 1.63
CA GLN A 37 5.71 -13.25 0.56
C GLN A 37 6.70 -12.11 0.83
N ILE A 38 6.20 -10.92 1.19
CA ILE A 38 7.05 -9.77 1.54
C ILE A 38 8.00 -10.11 2.70
N ARG A 39 7.48 -10.79 3.73
CA ARG A 39 8.30 -11.27 4.86
C ARG A 39 9.41 -12.22 4.39
N ALA A 40 9.09 -13.16 3.51
CA ALA A 40 10.07 -14.12 2.98
C ALA A 40 11.14 -13.42 2.13
N ASP A 41 10.76 -12.44 1.32
CA ASP A 41 11.69 -11.62 0.53
C ASP A 41 12.60 -10.78 1.43
N LEU A 42 12.05 -10.20 2.50
CA LEU A 42 12.82 -9.47 3.50
C LEU A 42 13.84 -10.38 4.20
N ALA A 43 13.43 -11.59 4.62
CA ALA A 43 14.33 -12.56 5.25
C ALA A 43 15.46 -13.03 4.33
N ARG A 44 15.22 -13.07 3.01
CA ARG A 44 16.22 -13.40 1.99
C ARG A 44 17.11 -12.22 1.60
N GLY A 45 16.82 -11.01 2.08
CA GLY A 45 17.49 -9.77 1.65
C GLY A 45 17.14 -9.33 0.23
N THR A 46 16.14 -9.94 -0.40
CA THR A 46 15.66 -9.59 -1.76
C THR A 46 14.52 -8.58 -1.74
N GLY A 47 13.95 -8.28 -0.58
CA GLY A 47 12.85 -7.33 -0.38
C GLY A 47 13.26 -5.87 -0.20
N GLY A 48 14.49 -5.48 -0.54
CA GLY A 48 15.12 -4.17 -0.22
C GLY A 48 14.49 -2.91 -0.83
N GLY A 49 13.25 -2.96 -1.29
CA GLY A 49 12.51 -1.81 -1.82
C GLY A 49 11.02 -1.84 -1.51
N VAL A 50 10.58 -2.73 -0.60
CA VAL A 50 9.19 -2.82 -0.15
C VAL A 50 9.11 -2.35 1.30
N HIS A 51 8.33 -1.30 1.55
CA HIS A 51 8.05 -0.81 2.89
C HIS A 51 6.60 -1.07 3.23
N VAL A 52 6.36 -1.68 4.39
CA VAL A 52 5.02 -1.96 4.89
C VAL A 52 4.80 -1.18 6.17
N ALA A 53 3.67 -0.50 6.27
CA ALA A 53 3.30 0.27 7.45
C ALA A 53 1.82 0.12 7.76
N THR A 54 1.47 0.28 9.02
CA THR A 54 0.10 0.50 9.48
C THR A 54 -0.02 1.94 9.96
N HIS A 55 -1.20 2.36 10.41
CA HIS A 55 -1.35 3.64 11.09
C HIS A 55 -0.54 3.73 12.41
N ALA A 56 -0.16 2.59 12.99
CA ALA A 56 0.45 2.52 14.32
C ALA A 56 1.97 2.28 14.29
N TYR A 57 2.48 1.59 13.27
CA TYR A 57 3.91 1.25 13.19
C TYR A 57 4.37 0.87 11.78
N HIS A 58 5.68 0.99 11.55
CA HIS A 58 6.40 0.51 10.37
C HIS A 58 6.89 -0.93 10.56
N CYS A 59 6.93 -1.69 9.47
CA CYS A 59 7.30 -3.11 9.43
C CYS A 59 8.55 -3.33 8.58
N ASP A 60 9.67 -2.70 8.97
CA ASP A 60 10.93 -2.75 8.21
C ASP A 60 11.83 -3.95 8.59
N SER A 61 11.32 -4.86 9.44
CA SER A 61 12.05 -6.06 9.89
C SER A 61 11.17 -7.31 9.81
N VAL A 62 11.79 -8.49 9.79
CA VAL A 62 11.07 -9.78 9.83
C VAL A 62 10.18 -9.88 11.07
N GLU A 63 10.66 -9.40 12.22
CA GLU A 63 9.90 -9.34 13.47
C GLU A 63 8.69 -8.40 13.37
N GLY A 64 8.86 -7.22 12.75
CA GLY A 64 7.76 -6.29 12.48
C GLY A 64 6.69 -6.90 11.58
N MET A 65 7.10 -7.64 10.55
CA MET A 65 6.20 -8.39 9.68
C MET A 65 5.50 -9.54 10.40
N ASP A 66 6.18 -10.26 11.29
CA ASP A 66 5.57 -11.32 12.12
C ASP A 66 4.50 -10.76 13.06
N ARG A 67 4.77 -9.60 13.67
CA ARG A 67 3.78 -8.87 14.47
C ARG A 67 2.58 -8.46 13.63
N LEU A 68 2.80 -7.91 12.43
CA LEU A 68 1.73 -7.50 11.52
C LEU A 68 0.83 -8.69 11.13
N LEU A 69 1.42 -9.83 10.77
CA LEU A 69 0.67 -11.06 10.46
C LEU A 69 -0.19 -11.51 11.65
N SER A 70 0.34 -11.42 12.87
CA SER A 70 -0.41 -11.72 14.09
C SER A 70 -1.58 -10.75 14.29
N ASP A 71 -1.36 -9.45 14.11
CA ASP A 71 -2.38 -8.41 14.30
C ASP A 71 -3.50 -8.50 13.24
N VAL A 72 -3.17 -8.84 11.99
CA VAL A 72 -4.16 -9.10 10.92
C VAL A 72 -5.01 -10.34 11.25
N ARG A 73 -4.39 -11.43 11.72
CA ARG A 73 -5.14 -12.63 12.18
C ARG A 73 -6.07 -12.31 13.35
N ALA A 74 -5.61 -11.48 14.27
CA ALA A 74 -6.40 -11.00 15.41
C ALA A 74 -7.44 -9.92 15.03
N ARG A 75 -7.54 -9.55 13.75
CA ARG A 75 -8.45 -8.53 13.21
C ARG A 75 -8.27 -7.14 13.85
N ARG A 76 -7.06 -6.82 14.31
CA ARG A 76 -6.70 -5.53 14.92
C ARG A 76 -6.31 -4.47 13.91
N ILE A 77 -5.98 -4.89 12.69
CA ILE A 77 -5.56 -4.02 11.59
C ILE A 77 -6.60 -4.14 10.48
N SER A 78 -7.19 -3.03 10.07
CA SER A 78 -8.09 -2.97 8.91
C SER A 78 -7.46 -2.32 7.68
N GLU A 79 -6.28 -1.70 7.85
CA GLU A 79 -5.61 -0.94 6.80
C GLU A 79 -4.09 -1.11 6.88
N ILE A 80 -3.47 -1.30 5.72
CA ILE A 80 -2.02 -1.44 5.55
C ILE A 80 -1.58 -0.56 4.39
N SER A 81 -0.49 0.18 4.56
CA SER A 81 0.19 0.89 3.49
C SER A 81 1.39 0.06 3.01
N VAL A 82 1.49 -0.16 1.71
CA VAL A 82 2.62 -0.84 1.06
C VAL A 82 3.23 0.12 0.04
N SER A 83 4.49 0.47 0.24
CA SER A 83 5.25 1.32 -0.67
C SER A 83 6.31 0.49 -1.38
N GLU A 84 6.35 0.60 -2.71
CA GLU A 84 7.40 0.00 -3.52
C GLU A 84 7.99 1.05 -4.47
N SER A 85 9.30 1.03 -4.69
CA SER A 85 9.98 2.01 -5.57
C SER A 85 9.39 2.05 -6.99
N GLN A 86 8.90 0.91 -7.48
CA GLN A 86 8.34 0.76 -8.82
C GLN A 86 6.90 1.29 -8.94
N TRP A 87 6.09 1.18 -7.88
CA TRP A 87 4.63 1.39 -7.96
C TRP A 87 4.11 2.46 -6.99
N GLY A 88 4.99 3.08 -6.20
CA GLY A 88 4.61 4.07 -5.20
C GLY A 88 3.87 3.48 -4.00
N VAL A 89 3.18 4.34 -3.25
CA VAL A 89 2.42 3.95 -2.05
C VAL A 89 1.03 3.46 -2.44
N ARG A 90 0.65 2.29 -1.93
CA ARG A 90 -0.68 1.69 -2.06
C ARG A 90 -1.28 1.44 -0.69
N ARG A 91 -2.59 1.66 -0.56
CA ARG A 91 -3.35 1.41 0.67
C ARG A 91 -4.21 0.17 0.48
N LEU A 92 -4.00 -0.85 1.30
CA LEU A 92 -4.78 -2.07 1.33
C LEU A 92 -5.78 -1.99 2.49
N VAL A 93 -7.07 -2.04 2.18
CA VAL A 93 -8.14 -2.14 3.18
C VAL A 93 -8.60 -3.59 3.25
N ILE A 94 -8.52 -4.18 4.44
CA ILE A 94 -8.79 -5.60 4.66
C ILE A 94 -10.29 -5.79 4.89
N ASN A 95 -10.93 -6.49 3.96
CA ASN A 95 -12.30 -6.96 4.16
C ASN A 95 -12.29 -8.28 4.94
N TYR A 96 -12.78 -8.25 6.16
CA TYR A 96 -12.96 -9.44 7.01
C TYR A 96 -14.32 -10.11 6.83
N PHE A 97 -15.25 -9.47 6.11
CA PHE A 97 -16.59 -9.97 5.81
C PHE A 97 -16.60 -10.54 4.40
N GLY A 98 -16.18 -11.80 4.28
CA GLY A 98 -16.02 -12.48 3.00
C GLY A 98 -15.04 -13.63 3.13
N ALA A 99 -15.56 -14.77 3.62
CA ALA A 99 -14.93 -16.08 3.54
C ALA A 99 -15.85 -16.99 2.73
#